data_AF-A0A3M1NEG0-F1
#
_entry.id   AF-A0A3M1NEG0-F1
#
_cell.length_a   1.000
_cell.length_b   1.000
_cell.length_c   1.000
_cell.angle_alpha   90.00
_cell.angle_beta   90.00
_cell.angle_gamma   90.00
#
_symmetry.space_group_name_H-M   'P 1'
#
loop_
_entity.id
_entity.type
_entity.pdbx_description
1 polymer ?
#
loop_
_entity_poly.entity_id
_entity_poly.type
_entity_poly.pdbx_seq_one_letter_code
_entity_poly.pdbx_strand_id
1 'polypeptide(L)'
;MSSSSSLQNPFLEEWRDCLVAYYAQVLQRNEPDLEASVRQLLLRVGVAEERVMALRAQTLPEPALELEPTPSEPELSEPELEPEPASSELELRHSAPEPPVKPKKEPPKQLSFF
;
A
#
# COMPACT_ATOMS: atom_id res chain seq x y z
N MET A 1 -47.88 13.44 -15.40
CA MET A 1 -46.71 13.82 -14.58
C MET A 1 -46.23 12.56 -13.89
N SER A 2 -45.28 11.85 -14.49
CA SER A 2 -44.74 10.62 -13.91
C SER A 2 -43.62 11.02 -12.95
N SER A 3 -43.90 10.97 -11.66
CA SER A 3 -42.89 11.08 -10.61
C SER A 3 -42.05 9.81 -10.64
N SER A 4 -41.02 9.80 -11.47
CA SER A 4 -39.94 8.81 -11.39
C SER A 4 -39.16 9.11 -10.11
N SER A 5 -39.62 8.60 -8.97
CA SER A 5 -38.83 8.56 -7.75
C SER A 5 -37.62 7.68 -8.02
N SER A 6 -36.53 8.31 -8.47
CA SER A 6 -35.22 7.70 -8.47
C SER A 6 -34.90 7.35 -7.02
N LEU A 7 -35.08 6.08 -6.69
CA LEU A 7 -34.56 5.45 -5.47
C LEU A 7 -33.03 5.57 -5.52
N GLN A 8 -32.51 6.75 -5.17
CA GLN A 8 -31.10 6.93 -4.89
C GLN A 8 -30.83 6.16 -3.62
N ASN A 9 -30.05 5.08 -3.74
CA ASN A 9 -29.58 4.34 -2.58
C ASN A 9 -28.74 5.32 -1.72
N PRO A 10 -29.16 5.62 -0.48
CA PRO A 10 -28.53 6.66 0.32
C PRO A 10 -27.08 6.33 0.67
N PHE A 11 -26.69 5.05 0.62
CA PHE A 11 -25.34 4.59 0.94
C PHE A 11 -24.39 4.59 -0.26
N LEU A 12 -24.88 4.96 -1.44
CA LEU A 12 -24.14 4.78 -2.68
C LEU A 12 -22.98 5.77 -2.80
N GLU A 13 -23.08 6.94 -2.19
CA GLU A 13 -22.00 7.92 -2.13
C GLU A 13 -20.90 7.48 -1.18
N GLU A 14 -21.21 7.07 0.06
CA GLU A 14 -20.18 6.61 1.00
C GLU A 14 -19.48 5.36 0.47
N TRP A 15 -20.21 4.47 -0.22
CA TRP A 15 -19.61 3.29 -0.83
C TRP A 15 -18.63 3.66 -1.95
N ARG A 16 -18.96 4.67 -2.76
CA ARG A 16 -18.07 5.19 -3.80
C ARG A 16 -16.82 5.80 -3.18
N ASP A 17 -16.95 6.58 -2.11
CA ASP A 17 -15.80 7.20 -1.46
C ASP A 17 -14.90 6.16 -0.79
N CYS A 18 -15.47 5.11 -0.18
CA CYS A 18 -14.72 3.96 0.32
C CYS A 18 -13.94 3.25 -0.79
N LEU A 19 -14.56 3.02 -1.97
CA LEU A 19 -13.87 2.41 -3.11
C LEU A 19 -12.74 3.29 -3.65
N VAL A 20 -12.95 4.61 -3.68
CA VAL A 20 -11.93 5.57 -4.11
C VAL A 20 -10.73 5.54 -3.16
N ALA A 21 -10.97 5.52 -1.85
CA ALA A 21 -9.90 5.41 -0.85
C ALA A 21 -9.17 4.07 -0.96
N TYR A 22 -9.89 2.97 -1.17
CA TYR A 22 -9.29 1.65 -1.39
C TYR A 22 -8.44 1.61 -2.65
N TYR A 23 -8.90 2.21 -3.75
CA TYR A 23 -8.12 2.32 -4.99
C TYR A 23 -6.81 3.09 -4.79
N ALA A 24 -6.84 4.20 -4.04
CA ALA A 24 -5.62 4.93 -3.68
C ALA A 24 -4.64 4.04 -2.89
N GLN A 25 -5.14 3.22 -1.96
CA GLN A 25 -4.31 2.28 -1.21
C GLN A 25 -3.71 1.19 -2.11
N VAL A 26 -4.48 0.63 -3.05
CA VAL A 26 -4.01 -0.36 -4.04
C VAL A 26 -2.87 0.22 -4.89
N LEU A 27 -3.01 1.49 -5.31
CA LEU A 27 -1.98 2.21 -6.05
C LEU A 27 -0.72 2.41 -5.21
N GLN A 28 -0.84 2.83 -3.94
CA GLN A 28 0.31 3.00 -3.03
C GLN A 28 1.07 1.69 -2.79
N ARG A 29 0.34 0.57 -2.73
CA ARG A 29 0.92 -0.76 -2.52
C ARG A 29 1.47 -1.40 -3.78
N ASN A 30 1.29 -0.77 -4.94
CA ASN A 30 1.65 -1.30 -6.26
C ASN A 30 1.10 -2.72 -6.47
N GLU A 31 -0.21 -2.90 -6.25
CA GLU A 31 -0.91 -4.18 -6.47
C GLU A 31 -1.63 -4.18 -7.84
N PRO A 32 -0.93 -4.42 -8.97
CA PRO A 32 -1.50 -4.26 -10.31
C PRO A 32 -2.65 -5.23 -10.61
N ASP A 33 -2.62 -6.42 -9.99
CA ASP A 33 -3.66 -7.45 -10.14
C ASP A 33 -5.01 -6.95 -9.58
N LEU A 34 -4.96 -6.15 -8.51
CA LEU A 34 -6.13 -5.55 -7.89
C LEU A 34 -6.51 -4.23 -8.56
N GLU A 35 -5.53 -3.45 -9.04
CA GLU A 35 -5.75 -2.14 -9.67
C GLU A 35 -6.80 -2.21 -10.78
N ALA A 36 -6.65 -3.16 -11.73
CA ALA A 36 -7.55 -3.29 -12.87
C ALA A 36 -8.99 -3.61 -12.43
N SER A 37 -9.14 -4.50 -11.45
CA SER A 37 -10.44 -4.92 -10.92
C SER A 37 -11.15 -3.77 -10.19
N VAL A 38 -10.43 -3.05 -9.35
CA VAL A 38 -10.98 -1.92 -8.57
C VAL A 38 -11.31 -0.74 -9.48
N ARG A 39 -10.47 -0.44 -10.48
CA ARG A 39 -10.76 0.55 -11.52
C ARG A 39 -12.06 0.22 -12.25
N GLN A 40 -12.24 -1.02 -12.68
CA GLN A 40 -13.47 -1.43 -13.36
C GLN A 40 -14.70 -1.27 -12.46
N LEU A 41 -14.57 -1.60 -11.17
CA LEU A 41 -15.65 -1.44 -10.20
C LEU A 41 -16.03 0.03 -10.01
N LEU A 42 -15.05 0.94 -9.90
CA LEU A 42 -15.25 2.39 -9.81
C LEU A 42 -16.05 2.93 -10.99
N LEU A 43 -15.70 2.53 -12.22
CA LEU A 43 -16.43 2.93 -13.43
C LEU A 43 -17.88 2.39 -13.42
N ARG A 44 -18.08 1.14 -12.98
CA ARG A 44 -19.43 0.55 -12.90
C ARG A 44 -20.33 1.23 -11.88
N VAL A 45 -19.78 1.67 -10.75
CA VAL A 45 -20.56 2.42 -9.76
C VAL A 45 -20.75 3.88 -10.18
N GLY A 46 -20.21 4.31 -11.32
CA GLY A 46 -20.43 5.65 -11.89
C GLY A 46 -19.41 6.70 -11.46
N VAL A 47 -18.23 6.31 -10.99
CA VAL A 47 -17.11 7.25 -10.83
C VAL A 47 -16.54 7.56 -12.21
N ALA A 48 -16.39 8.84 -12.52
CA ALA A 48 -15.87 9.32 -13.79
C ALA A 48 -14.42 8.84 -14.01
N GLU A 49 -14.08 8.46 -15.24
CA GLU A 49 -12.76 7.93 -15.59
C GLU A 49 -11.65 8.96 -15.33
N GLU A 50 -11.94 10.24 -15.54
CA GLU A 50 -11.04 11.35 -15.27
C GLU A 50 -10.63 11.40 -13.79
N ARG A 51 -11.58 11.16 -12.87
CA ARG A 51 -11.31 11.10 -11.43
C ARG A 51 -10.41 9.91 -11.08
N VAL A 52 -10.61 8.76 -11.73
CA VAL A 52 -9.78 7.56 -11.53
C VAL A 52 -8.35 7.79 -12.05
N MET A 53 -8.19 8.43 -13.22
CA MET A 53 -6.88 8.78 -13.75
C MET A 53 -6.15 9.81 -12.89
N ALA A 54 -6.87 10.81 -12.37
CA ALA A 54 -6.30 11.81 -11.46
C ALA A 54 -5.77 11.18 -10.17
N LEU A 55 -6.45 10.15 -9.62
CA LEU A 55 -5.96 9.42 -8.45
C LEU A 55 -4.66 8.66 -8.76
N ARG A 56 -4.57 8.05 -9.95
CA ARG A 56 -3.35 7.36 -10.40
C ARG A 56 -2.18 8.32 -10.54
N ALA A 57 -2.39 9.48 -11.15
CA ALA A 57 -1.36 10.51 -11.32
C ALA A 57 -0.89 11.12 -10.00
N GLN A 58 -1.76 11.23 -8.99
CA GLN A 58 -1.39 11.72 -7.65
C GLN A 58 -0.61 10.68 -6.82
N THR A 59 -0.91 9.40 -7.03
CA THR A 59 -0.39 8.31 -6.19
C THR A 59 0.89 7.68 -6.74
N LEU A 60 1.07 7.72 -8.06
CA LEU A 60 2.30 7.33 -8.70
C LEU A 60 3.20 8.57 -8.76
N PRO A 61 4.16 8.78 -7.84
CA PRO A 61 5.18 9.79 -8.07
C PRO A 61 5.86 9.44 -9.41
N GLU A 62 5.96 10.42 -10.29
CA GLU A 62 6.84 10.34 -11.45
C GLU A 62 8.19 9.81 -10.94
N PRO A 63 8.80 8.78 -11.56
CA PRO A 63 10.17 8.44 -11.22
C PRO A 63 10.98 9.70 -11.46
N ALA A 64 11.49 10.30 -10.38
CA ALA A 64 12.45 11.38 -10.47
C ALA A 64 13.59 10.83 -11.33
N LEU A 65 13.69 11.31 -12.57
CA LEU A 65 14.87 11.06 -13.38
C LEU A 65 16.04 11.68 -12.62
N GLU A 66 16.85 10.82 -12.01
CA GLU A 66 18.20 11.15 -11.60
C GLU A 66 18.92 11.75 -12.82
N LEU A 67 19.16 13.07 -12.79
CA LEU A 67 20.20 13.70 -13.58
C LEU A 67 21.38 13.93 -12.63
N GLU A 68 22.47 13.21 -12.93
CA GLU A 68 23.66 12.94 -12.13
C GLU A 68 24.63 14.15 -11.90
N PRO A 69 25.93 13.94 -11.62
CA PRO A 69 26.62 14.29 -10.39
C PRO A 69 27.42 15.61 -10.50
N THR A 70 27.57 16.35 -9.42
CA THR A 70 28.49 17.52 -9.42
C THR A 70 29.84 17.10 -8.83
N PRO A 71 30.94 17.13 -9.61
CA PRO A 71 32.29 16.96 -9.08
C PRO A 71 32.86 18.28 -8.57
N SER A 72 33.91 18.16 -7.74
CA SER A 72 34.85 19.18 -7.24
C SER A 72 34.60 19.74 -5.83
N GLU A 73 35.19 19.01 -4.87
CA GLU A 73 36.03 19.52 -3.78
C GLU A 73 36.95 20.71 -4.18
N PRO A 74 37.38 21.55 -3.22
CA PRO A 74 38.62 21.25 -2.51
C PRO A 74 38.57 21.42 -0.98
N GLU A 75 39.25 20.49 -0.30
CA GLU A 75 40.08 20.58 0.91
C GLU A 75 39.89 21.80 1.84
N LEU A 76 39.79 21.55 3.16
CA LEU A 76 40.98 21.59 4.05
C LEU A 76 40.59 21.27 5.51
N SER A 77 41.38 20.36 6.11
CA SER A 77 41.73 20.24 7.54
C SER A 77 40.82 19.43 8.48
N GLU A 78 41.10 18.13 8.52
CA GLU A 78 41.46 17.44 9.78
C GLU A 78 42.68 18.12 10.44
N PRO A 79 42.79 18.15 11.79
CA PRO A 79 43.27 16.96 12.49
C PRO A 79 42.62 16.66 13.85
N GLU A 80 42.43 15.35 14.06
CA GLU A 80 42.94 14.62 15.25
C GLU A 80 42.33 14.95 16.62
N LEU A 81 41.61 13.96 17.16
CA LEU A 81 41.83 13.44 18.53
C LEU A 81 40.94 12.20 18.76
N GLU A 82 41.48 11.03 18.43
CA GLU A 82 41.22 9.81 19.22
C GLU A 82 42.05 9.93 20.52
N PRO A 83 41.58 9.40 21.67
CA PRO A 83 41.52 7.95 21.83
C PRO A 83 40.34 7.39 22.67
N GLU A 84 39.88 6.18 22.31
CA GLU A 84 39.29 5.15 23.20
C GLU A 84 40.26 4.84 24.38
N PRO A 85 39.91 4.10 25.47
CA PRO A 85 38.84 3.09 25.58
C PRO A 85 38.09 3.08 26.94
N ALA A 86 36.94 2.39 27.03
CA ALA A 86 36.56 1.65 28.25
C ALA A 86 35.33 0.76 28.03
N SER A 87 35.60 -0.54 27.97
CA SER A 87 34.76 -1.66 28.43
C SER A 87 33.39 -1.34 29.02
N SER A 88 32.35 -1.87 28.36
CA SER A 88 31.37 -2.69 29.07
C SER A 88 30.79 -3.74 28.14
N GLU A 89 31.39 -4.91 28.26
CA GLU A 89 30.78 -6.22 28.16
C GLU A 89 29.30 -6.21 28.62
N LEU A 90 28.38 -6.47 27.71
CA LEU A 90 27.08 -7.06 28.04
C LEU A 90 26.62 -7.89 26.84
N GLU A 91 27.10 -9.13 26.82
CA GLU A 91 26.38 -10.25 26.21
C GLU A 91 24.93 -10.23 26.70
N LEU A 92 23.95 -10.22 25.78
CA LEU A 92 22.75 -11.03 25.94
C LEU A 92 22.06 -11.26 24.59
N ARG A 93 22.32 -12.47 24.10
CA ARG A 93 21.61 -13.22 23.08
C ARG A 93 20.09 -13.05 23.16
N HIS A 94 19.43 -12.92 22.01
CA HIS A 94 18.22 -13.66 21.60
C HIS A 94 17.98 -13.39 20.10
N SER A 95 18.45 -14.28 19.21
CA SER A 95 17.66 -15.37 18.61
C SER A 95 16.48 -14.89 17.74
N ALA A 96 16.67 -14.96 16.42
CA ALA A 96 15.64 -15.20 15.42
C ALA A 96 16.04 -16.49 14.66
N PRO A 97 15.17 -17.22 13.92
CA PRO A 97 13.72 -17.08 13.70
C PRO A 97 12.92 -18.41 13.94
N GLU A 98 11.60 -18.35 14.17
CA GLU A 98 10.73 -19.55 14.12
C GLU A 98 9.59 -19.34 13.09
N PRO A 99 9.49 -20.18 12.03
CA PRO A 99 8.39 -20.11 11.05
C PRO A 99 7.10 -20.81 11.54
N PRO A 100 5.94 -20.50 10.91
CA PRO A 100 4.62 -20.53 11.55
C PRO A 100 3.98 -21.92 11.63
N VAL A 101 3.34 -22.20 12.77
CA VAL A 101 2.47 -23.37 12.96
C VAL A 101 1.16 -23.16 12.18
N LYS A 102 0.97 -23.91 11.09
CA LYS A 102 -0.29 -23.96 10.34
C LYS A 102 -1.41 -24.58 11.20
N PRO A 103 -2.61 -23.97 11.33
CA PRO A 103 -3.75 -24.68 11.87
C PRO A 103 -4.24 -25.74 10.87
N LYS A 104 -4.31 -27.00 11.30
CA LYS A 104 -4.92 -28.12 10.57
C LYS A 104 -6.39 -27.78 10.27
N LYS A 105 -6.76 -27.66 9.00
CA LYS A 105 -8.16 -27.62 8.56
C LYS A 105 -8.76 -29.03 8.71
N GLU A 106 -9.70 -29.20 9.63
CA GLU A 106 -10.57 -30.37 9.65
C GLU A 106 -11.51 -30.33 8.42
N PRO A 107 -11.78 -31.47 7.76
CA PRO A 107 -12.75 -31.51 6.68
C PRO A 107 -14.18 -31.33 7.22
N PRO A 108 -15.09 -30.64 6.50
CA PRO A 108 -16.47 -30.50 6.93
C PRO A 108 -17.15 -31.88 6.91
N LYS A 109 -17.87 -32.19 8.00
CA LYS A 109 -18.72 -33.38 8.10
C LYS A 109 -19.78 -33.31 7.00
N GLN A 110 -19.72 -34.23 6.04
CA GLN A 110 -20.76 -34.38 5.02
C GLN A 110 -22.07 -34.79 5.72
N LEU A 111 -23.12 -34.00 5.52
CA LEU A 111 -24.48 -34.41 5.86
C LEU A 111 -24.91 -35.48 4.85
N SER A 112 -24.93 -36.74 5.30
CA SER A 112 -25.53 -37.84 4.56
C SER A 112 -27.05 -37.68 4.54
N PHE A 113 -27.63 -37.53 3.36
CA PHE A 113 -29.08 -37.68 3.17
C PHE A 113 -29.36 -39.16 2.93
N PHE A 114 -29.91 -39.83 3.93
CA PHE A 114 -30.66 -41.07 3.74
C PHE A 114 -32.07 -40.73 3.27
#